data_AF-A0A660MK06-F1
#
_entry.id   AF-A0A660MK06-F1
#
_cell.length_a   1.000
_cell.length_b   1.000
_cell.length_c   1.000
_cell.angle_alpha   90.00
_cell.angle_beta   90.00
_cell.angle_gamma   90.00
#
_symmetry.space_group_name_H-M   'P 1'
#
loop_
_entity.id
_entity.type
_entity.pdbx_description
1 polymer ?
#
loop_
_entity_poly.entity_id
_entity_poly.type
_entity_poly.pdbx_seq_one_letter_code
_entity_poly.pdbx_strand_id
1 'polypeptide(L)' 'FPDKHGKPDLAAKKKAAVSNEYLCPQCGKGLVRRPSAKDKKKFWWGCSGFPACKFTTFDNHGKPKL' A
#
# COMPACT_ATOMS: atom_id res chain seq x y z
N PHE A 1 -7.37 -7.40 43.94
CA PHE A 1 -6.63 -6.57 42.97
C PHE A 1 -6.51 -7.35 41.67
N PRO A 2 -7.37 -7.17 40.65
CA PRO A 2 -7.31 -8.00 39.45
C PRO A 2 -6.45 -7.32 38.37
N ASP A 3 -5.25 -7.87 38.16
CA ASP A 3 -4.43 -7.68 36.98
C ASP A 3 -5.16 -8.20 35.73
N LYS A 4 -5.45 -7.30 34.78
CA LYS A 4 -5.87 -7.67 33.42
C LYS A 4 -4.93 -7.01 32.43
N HIS A 5 -4.02 -7.82 31.91
CA HIS A 5 -3.03 -7.48 30.89
C HIS A 5 -3.63 -6.70 29.72
N GLY A 6 -3.30 -5.41 29.64
CA GLY A 6 -3.47 -4.63 28.43
C GLY A 6 -2.48 -5.10 27.37
N LYS A 7 -2.93 -5.97 26.46
CA LYS A 7 -2.25 -6.16 25.18
C LYS A 7 -2.58 -4.95 24.31
N PRO A 8 -1.64 -4.05 23.97
CA PRO A 8 -1.90 -3.08 22.93
C PRO A 8 -2.01 -3.83 21.60
N ASP A 9 -3.21 -3.88 21.04
CA ASP A 9 -3.43 -4.37 19.68
C ASP A 9 -2.71 -3.42 18.69
N LEU A 10 -1.52 -3.85 18.25
CA LEU A 10 -0.68 -3.13 17.29
C LEU A 10 -1.09 -3.45 15.82
N ALA A 11 -2.29 -3.98 15.58
CA ALA A 11 -2.61 -4.65 14.31
C ALA A 11 -3.68 -3.94 13.46
N ALA A 12 -3.73 -2.61 13.50
CA ALA A 12 -4.49 -1.84 12.52
C ALA A 12 -3.58 -0.88 11.73
N LYS A 13 -2.47 -1.40 11.17
CA LYS A 13 -1.89 -0.79 9.97
C LYS A 13 -3.00 -0.83 8.92
N LYS A 14 -3.75 0.28 8.81
CA LYS A 14 -4.72 0.56 7.75
C LYS A 14 -4.08 0.08 6.45
N LYS A 15 -4.50 -1.09 5.97
CA LYS A 15 -3.91 -1.74 4.81
C LYS A 15 -4.20 -0.79 3.66
N ALA A 16 -3.18 0.00 3.29
CA ALA A 16 -3.19 0.72 2.03
C ALA A 16 -3.60 -0.33 0.98
N ALA A 17 -4.74 -0.11 0.34
CA ALA A 17 -5.44 -1.15 -0.41
C ALA A 17 -4.48 -1.77 -1.44
N VAL A 18 -4.03 -2.99 -1.14
CA VAL A 18 -3.26 -3.80 -2.07
C VAL A 18 -4.26 -4.25 -3.11
N SER A 19 -4.17 -3.71 -4.32
CA SER A 19 -4.99 -4.17 -5.42
C SER A 19 -4.50 -5.54 -5.85
N ASN A 20 -5.39 -6.52 -5.74
CA ASN A 20 -5.13 -7.88 -6.22
C ASN A 20 -5.25 -7.96 -7.75
N GLU A 21 -5.93 -7.01 -8.37
CA GLU A 21 -6.05 -6.88 -9.84
C GLU A 21 -4.79 -6.31 -10.50
N TYR A 22 -4.02 -5.49 -9.77
CA TYR A 22 -2.86 -4.81 -10.31
C TYR A 22 -1.58 -5.35 -9.69
N LEU A 23 -0.91 -6.23 -10.42
CA LEU A 23 0.34 -6.85 -10.00
C LEU A 23 1.54 -6.05 -10.51
N CYS A 24 2.61 -6.03 -9.72
CA CYS A 24 3.87 -5.40 -10.08
C CYS A 24 4.59 -6.25 -11.13
N PRO A 25 4.97 -5.72 -12.31
CA PRO A 25 5.66 -6.49 -13.35
C PRO A 25 7.09 -6.89 -12.97
N GLN A 26 7.68 -6.26 -11.94
CA GLN A 26 9.03 -6.61 -11.48
C GLN A 26 9.06 -7.78 -10.47
N CYS A 27 7.97 -8.05 -9.75
CA CYS A 27 8.00 -9.07 -8.69
C CYS A 27 6.71 -9.89 -8.54
N GLY A 28 5.66 -9.58 -9.31
CA GLY A 28 4.36 -10.26 -9.25
C GLY A 28 3.53 -9.93 -8.01
N LYS A 29 3.97 -9.03 -7.11
CA LYS A 29 3.21 -8.66 -5.90
C LYS A 29 2.17 -7.59 -6.20
N GLY A 30 1.09 -7.55 -5.43
CA GLY A 30 0.05 -6.53 -5.56
C GLY A 30 0.59 -5.09 -5.38
N LEU A 31 0.06 -4.19 -6.20
CA LEU A 31 0.33 -2.76 -6.10
C LEU A 31 -0.60 -2.10 -5.09
N VAL A 32 -0.11 -1.05 -4.46
CA VAL A 32 -0.79 -0.35 -3.38
C VAL A 32 -1.06 1.08 -3.81
N ARG A 33 -2.34 1.45 -3.91
CA ARG A 33 -2.72 2.82 -4.22
C ARG A 33 -2.50 3.72 -3.01
N ARG A 34 -1.74 4.79 -3.19
CA ARG A 34 -1.38 5.77 -2.17
C ARG A 34 -1.64 7.18 -2.72
N PRO A 35 -2.17 8.11 -1.92
CA PRO A 35 -2.26 9.51 -2.33
C PRO A 35 -0.85 10.11 -2.42
N SER A 36 -0.64 11.00 -3.38
CA SER A 36 0.60 11.76 -3.50
C SER A 36 0.67 12.84 -2.42
N ALA A 37 1.83 13.00 -1.79
CA ALA A 37 2.04 14.06 -0.79
C ALA A 37 2.02 15.46 -1.43
N LYS A 38 2.41 15.57 -2.70
CA LYS A 38 2.45 16.85 -3.42
C LYS A 38 1.08 17.29 -3.94
N ASP A 39 0.21 16.34 -4.22
CA ASP A 39 -1.05 16.61 -4.92
C ASP A 39 -2.10 15.61 -4.44
N LYS A 40 -3.03 16.05 -3.58
CA LYS A 40 -4.06 15.19 -2.97
C LYS A 40 -5.02 14.60 -4.00
N LYS A 41 -5.05 15.14 -5.23
CA LYS A 41 -5.89 14.66 -6.34
C LYS A 41 -5.17 13.58 -7.16
N LYS A 42 -3.85 13.47 -7.03
CA LYS A 42 -3.05 12.44 -7.68
C LYS A 42 -2.81 11.27 -6.74
N PHE A 43 -2.98 10.08 -7.28
CA PHE A 43 -2.59 8.85 -6.62
C PHE A 43 -1.35 8.26 -7.31
N TRP A 44 -0.65 7.43 -6.58
CA TRP A 44 0.47 6.65 -7.08
C TRP A 44 0.36 5.24 -6.52
N TRP A 45 0.87 4.30 -7.27
CA TRP A 45 0.86 2.89 -6.98
C TRP A 45 2.26 2.46 -6.57
N GLY A 46 2.43 2.03 -5.32
CA GLY A 46 3.68 1.47 -4.83
C GLY A 46 3.58 -0.04 -4.72
N CYS A 47 4.64 -0.76 -5.04
CA CYS A 47 4.66 -2.21 -4.81
C CYS A 47 4.53 -2.54 -3.32
N SER A 48 3.65 -3.51 -2.99
CA SER A 48 3.54 -4.02 -1.62
C SER A 48 4.80 -4.75 -1.15
N GLY A 49 5.72 -5.06 -2.07
CA GLY A 49 6.98 -5.75 -1.80
C GLY A 49 8.13 -4.87 -1.33
N PHE A 50 7.94 -3.56 -1.09
CA PHE A 50 8.99 -2.69 -0.55
C PHE A 50 9.48 -3.19 0.82
N PRO A 51 10.80 -3.23 1.11
CA PRO A 51 11.93 -2.66 0.36
C PRO A 51 12.52 -3.55 -0.75
N ALA A 52 12.12 -4.83 -0.83
CA ALA A 52 12.64 -5.77 -1.84
C ALA A 52 12.22 -5.39 -3.27
N CYS A 53 11.06 -4.76 -3.44
CA CYS A 53 10.61 -4.20 -4.70
C CYS A 53 10.28 -2.71 -4.53
N LYS A 54 11.10 -1.84 -5.13
CA LYS A 54 10.95 -0.38 -5.13
C LYS A 54 10.16 0.14 -6.33
N PHE A 55 9.43 -0.73 -7.01
CA PHE A 55 8.59 -0.34 -8.13
C PHE A 55 7.48 0.61 -7.65
N THR A 56 7.42 1.78 -8.29
CA THR A 56 6.39 2.78 -8.06
C THR A 56 5.94 3.33 -9.40
N THR A 57 4.64 3.47 -9.60
CA THR A 57 4.08 4.08 -10.79
C THR A 57 2.98 5.07 -10.43
N PHE A 58 2.64 5.97 -11.35
CA PHE A 58 1.55 6.92 -11.15
C PHE A 58 0.20 6.28 -11.46
N ASP A 59 -0.83 6.74 -10.76
CA ASP A 59 -2.22 6.42 -11.11
C ASP A 59 -2.62 7.25 -12.34
N ASN A 60 -3.08 6.59 -13.39
CA ASN A 60 -3.63 7.20 -14.59
C ASN A 60 -5.08 6.72 -14.77
N HIS A 61 -6.04 7.62 -14.51
CA HIS A 61 -7.48 7.31 -14.57
C HIS A 61 -7.92 6.11 -13.70
N GLY A 62 -7.35 5.96 -12.49
CA GLY A 62 -7.68 4.86 -11.58
C GLY A 62 -6.97 3.54 -11.88
N LYS A 63 -6.04 3.51 -12.85
CA LYS A 63 -5.19 2.36 -13.17
C LYS A 63 -3.71 2.71 -12.93
N PRO A 64 -2.89 1.80 -12.40
CA PRO A 64 -1.45 2.00 -12.38
C PRO A 64 -0.92 2.06 -13.81
N LYS A 65 -0.04 3.03 -14.08
CA LYS A 65 0.72 3.10 -15.34
C LYS A 65 1.82 2.02 -15.34
N LEU A 66 1.44 0.77 -15.50
CA LEU A 66 2.37 -0.35 -15.69
C LEU A 66 3.02 -0.30 -17.07
#